data_AF-A0A535I996-F1
#
_entry.id   AF-A0A535I996-F1
#
_cell.length_a   1.000
_cell.length_b   1.000
_cell.length_c   1.000
_cell.angle_alpha   90.00
_cell.angle_beta   90.00
_cell.angle_gamma   90.00
#
_symmetry.space_group_name_H-M   'P 1'
#
loop_
_entity.id
_entity.type
_entity.pdbx_description
1 polymer ?
#
loop_
_entity_poly.entity_id
_entity_poly.type
_entity_poly.pdbx_seq_one_letter_code
_entity_poly.pdbx_strand_id
1 'polypeptide(L)'
;PLPGGEIANLTTYVEQERQPAASRYDLQAQEVEYLIRLYGTLYKDVLGLADERPQLLSRVLPEAPAIYAQAAFAVEHEMAQRLSDFFVRRSGLVIYPLAPATVAAVAQIFAHRLKWNDARQQHEVEAWQNERAGLFTLQVGGNTSLPNASH
;
A
#
# COMPACT_ATOMS: atom_id res chain seq x y z
N PRO A 1 -8.72 23.47 -4.48
CA PRO A 1 -8.64 22.27 -3.62
C PRO A 1 -7.58 21.31 -4.16
N LEU A 2 -6.84 20.62 -3.30
CA LEU A 2 -6.00 19.49 -3.74
C LEU A 2 -6.92 18.29 -4.02
N PRO A 3 -6.66 17.46 -5.05
CA PRO A 3 -7.40 16.23 -5.29
C PRO A 3 -7.45 15.36 -4.03
N GLY A 4 -8.63 14.83 -3.67
CA GLY A 4 -8.84 14.07 -2.44
C GLY A 4 -9.12 14.92 -1.19
N GLY A 5 -8.72 16.20 -1.16
CA GLY A 5 -8.87 17.11 -0.03
C GLY A 5 -10.18 17.90 0.00
N GLU A 6 -11.19 17.52 -0.79
CA GLU A 6 -12.48 18.21 -0.89
C GLU A 6 -13.42 17.85 0.27
N ILE A 7 -12.88 17.88 1.49
CA ILE A 7 -13.58 17.49 2.70
C ILE A 7 -13.50 18.63 3.72
N ALA A 8 -14.62 19.31 3.94
CA ALA A 8 -14.71 20.38 4.94
C ALA A 8 -14.59 19.85 6.38
N ASN A 9 -15.05 18.62 6.64
CA ASN A 9 -14.93 17.93 7.92
C ASN A 9 -14.72 16.42 7.72
N LEU A 10 -13.49 15.95 7.98
CA LEU A 10 -13.12 14.56 7.77
C LEU A 10 -13.90 13.59 8.64
N THR A 11 -14.14 13.93 9.91
CA THR A 11 -14.88 13.08 10.84
C THR A 11 -16.31 12.84 10.35
N THR A 12 -17.02 13.91 10.00
CA THR A 12 -18.37 13.82 9.48
C THR A 12 -18.41 13.04 8.15
N TYR A 13 -17.42 13.25 7.28
CA TYR A 13 -17.33 12.52 6.01
C TYR A 13 -17.12 11.01 6.21
N VAL A 14 -16.22 10.63 7.11
CA VAL A 14 -15.99 9.22 7.47
C VAL A 14 -17.28 8.59 8.03
N GLU A 15 -17.98 9.27 8.93
CA GLU A 15 -19.23 8.78 9.52
C GLU A 15 -20.31 8.52 8.47
N GLN A 16 -20.42 9.42 7.48
CA GLN A 16 -21.42 9.33 6.41
C GLN A 16 -21.09 8.24 5.38
N GLU A 17 -19.82 8.09 5.03
CA GLU A 17 -19.41 7.29 3.86
C GLU A 17 -19.00 5.85 4.20
N ARG A 18 -18.50 5.60 5.42
CA ARG A 18 -17.91 4.29 5.75
C ARG A 18 -18.90 3.12 5.65
N GLN A 19 -20.16 3.31 6.08
CA GLN A 19 -21.18 2.25 6.08
C GLN A 19 -21.76 1.97 4.69
N PRO A 20 -22.15 2.98 3.89
CA PRO A 20 -22.59 2.76 2.53
C PRO A 20 -21.54 2.05 1.66
N ALA A 21 -20.28 2.50 1.72
CA ALA A 21 -19.23 1.88 0.93
C ALA A 21 -18.85 0.48 1.43
N ALA A 22 -18.83 0.26 2.75
CA ALA A 22 -18.63 -1.07 3.33
C ALA A 22 -19.67 -2.07 2.81
N SER A 23 -20.93 -1.66 2.79
CA SER A 23 -22.03 -2.49 2.29
C SER A 23 -21.94 -2.76 0.79
N ARG A 24 -21.50 -1.77 -0.01
CA ARG A 24 -21.35 -1.92 -1.47
C ARG A 24 -20.25 -2.89 -1.85
N TYR A 25 -19.10 -2.82 -1.17
CA TYR A 25 -17.89 -3.56 -1.51
C TYR A 25 -17.66 -4.80 -0.64
N ASP A 26 -18.60 -5.16 0.23
CA ASP A 26 -18.47 -6.26 1.20
C ASP A 26 -17.19 -6.16 2.06
N LEU A 27 -16.95 -4.96 2.59
CA LEU A 27 -15.80 -4.63 3.44
C LEU A 27 -16.24 -4.34 4.88
N GLN A 28 -15.30 -4.40 5.81
CA GLN A 28 -15.52 -3.86 7.15
C GLN A 28 -15.50 -2.33 7.13
N ALA A 29 -16.33 -1.69 7.95
CA ALA A 29 -16.39 -0.23 8.01
C ALA A 29 -15.06 0.42 8.40
N GLN A 30 -14.21 -0.29 9.16
CA GLN A 30 -12.87 0.18 9.51
C GLN A 30 -11.91 0.17 8.32
N GLU A 31 -12.06 -0.75 7.37
CA GLU A 31 -11.25 -0.81 6.15
C GLU A 31 -11.57 0.37 5.24
N VAL A 32 -12.85 0.69 5.11
CA VAL A 32 -13.30 1.87 4.37
C VAL A 32 -12.85 3.16 5.06
N GLU A 33 -12.97 3.25 6.39
CA GLU A 33 -12.46 4.40 7.13
C GLU A 33 -10.96 4.61 6.92
N TYR A 34 -10.16 3.55 6.92
CA TYR A 34 -8.74 3.62 6.61
C TYR A 34 -8.49 4.24 5.23
N LEU A 35 -9.22 3.78 4.20
CA LEU A 35 -9.08 4.31 2.85
C LEU A 35 -9.53 5.76 2.74
N ILE A 36 -10.63 6.15 3.40
CA ILE A 36 -11.10 7.54 3.44
C ILE A 36 -10.05 8.44 4.11
N ARG A 37 -9.45 7.99 5.22
CA ARG A 37 -8.42 8.79 5.91
C ARG A 37 -7.15 8.95 5.09
N LEU A 38 -6.83 7.97 4.23
CA LEU A 38 -5.63 7.99 3.40
C LEU A 38 -5.82 8.75 2.08
N TYR A 39 -6.95 8.53 1.39
CA TYR A 39 -7.22 9.04 0.04
C TYR A 39 -8.25 10.18 0.00
N GLY A 40 -8.88 10.50 1.14
CA GLY A 40 -9.97 11.46 1.18
C GLY A 40 -11.09 11.05 0.24
N THR A 41 -11.56 11.95 -0.61
CA THR A 41 -12.64 11.65 -1.57
C THR A 41 -12.25 10.61 -2.65
N LEU A 42 -10.95 10.43 -2.92
CA LEU A 42 -10.44 9.49 -3.92
C LEU A 42 -10.55 8.03 -3.48
N TYR A 43 -10.97 7.75 -2.24
CA TYR A 43 -11.22 6.38 -1.78
C TYR A 43 -12.21 5.63 -2.68
N LYS A 44 -13.14 6.36 -3.31
CA LYS A 44 -14.13 5.80 -4.25
C LYS A 44 -13.47 5.29 -5.51
N ASP A 45 -12.49 6.02 -6.03
CA ASP A 45 -11.72 5.61 -7.21
C ASP A 45 -10.85 4.39 -6.89
N VAL A 46 -10.23 4.36 -5.69
CA VAL A 46 -9.49 3.18 -5.22
C VAL A 46 -10.40 1.95 -5.17
N LEU A 47 -11.58 2.05 -4.53
CA LEU A 47 -12.51 0.93 -4.43
C LEU A 47 -13.12 0.55 -5.79
N GLY A 48 -13.38 1.53 -6.66
CA GLY A 48 -13.95 1.32 -7.99
C GLY A 48 -13.07 0.47 -8.90
N LEU A 49 -11.75 0.44 -8.69
CA LEU A 49 -10.85 -0.48 -9.42
C LEU A 49 -11.21 -1.96 -9.21
N ALA A 50 -11.91 -2.28 -8.13
CA ALA A 50 -12.35 -3.63 -7.84
C ALA A 50 -13.65 -4.04 -8.53
N ASP A 51 -14.38 -3.12 -9.17
CA ASP A 51 -15.65 -3.42 -9.85
C ASP A 51 -15.46 -4.50 -10.94
N GLU A 52 -14.32 -4.46 -11.67
CA GLU A 52 -13.96 -5.47 -12.67
C GLU A 52 -13.04 -6.58 -12.13
N ARG A 53 -12.41 -6.35 -10.97
CA ARG A 53 -11.44 -7.28 -10.36
C ARG A 53 -11.61 -7.35 -8.84
N PRO A 54 -12.62 -8.10 -8.34
CA PRO A 54 -12.94 -8.16 -6.91
C PRO A 54 -11.75 -8.56 -6.01
N GLN A 55 -10.80 -9.34 -6.53
CA GLN A 55 -9.59 -9.72 -5.81
C GLN A 55 -8.74 -8.53 -5.37
N LEU A 56 -8.91 -7.33 -5.96
CA LEU A 56 -8.20 -6.13 -5.56
C LEU A 56 -8.63 -5.62 -4.16
N LEU A 57 -9.80 -6.03 -3.66
CA LEU A 57 -10.24 -5.71 -2.30
C LEU A 57 -9.52 -6.53 -1.23
N SER A 58 -8.82 -7.60 -1.60
CA SER A 58 -8.06 -8.40 -0.64
C SER A 58 -6.88 -7.60 -0.07
N ARG A 59 -6.63 -7.80 1.22
CA ARG A 59 -5.44 -7.25 1.88
C ARG A 59 -4.17 -7.81 1.26
N VAL A 60 -3.16 -6.97 1.15
CA VAL A 60 -1.80 -7.37 0.72
C VAL A 60 -1.16 -8.27 1.78
N LEU A 61 -1.40 -7.96 3.05
CA LEU A 61 -1.02 -8.76 4.22
C LEU A 61 -2.19 -8.83 5.21
N PRO A 62 -2.43 -9.97 5.88
CA PRO A 62 -3.48 -10.07 6.91
C PRO A 62 -3.38 -9.00 8.02
N GLU A 63 -2.15 -8.70 8.45
CA GLU A 63 -1.81 -7.80 9.56
C GLU A 63 -1.71 -6.31 9.18
N ALA A 64 -1.86 -5.96 7.90
CA ALA A 64 -1.79 -4.58 7.42
C ALA A 64 -3.13 -4.16 6.77
N PRO A 65 -3.56 -2.90 6.91
CA PRO A 65 -4.81 -2.44 6.32
C PRO A 65 -4.73 -2.23 4.80
N ALA A 66 -3.53 -2.31 4.21
CA ALA A 66 -3.33 -2.04 2.80
C ALA A 66 -3.93 -3.15 1.90
N ILE A 67 -4.66 -2.75 0.86
CA ILE A 67 -5.29 -3.66 -0.13
C ILE A 67 -4.63 -3.56 -1.50
N TYR A 68 -4.79 -4.59 -2.34
CA TYR A 68 -4.22 -4.62 -3.69
C TYR A 68 -4.75 -3.51 -4.60
N ALA A 69 -5.96 -3.00 -4.38
CA ALA A 69 -6.52 -1.87 -5.10
C ALA A 69 -5.67 -0.60 -4.96
N GLN A 70 -4.97 -0.41 -3.83
CA GLN A 70 -4.06 0.72 -3.66
C GLN A 70 -2.82 0.60 -4.55
N ALA A 71 -2.32 -0.62 -4.81
CA ALA A 71 -1.21 -0.82 -5.75
C ALA A 71 -1.65 -0.49 -7.19
N ALA A 72 -2.87 -0.88 -7.55
CA ALA A 72 -3.47 -0.53 -8.82
C ALA A 72 -3.63 0.99 -8.97
N PHE A 73 -4.22 1.65 -7.97
CA PHE A 73 -4.42 3.09 -7.95
C PHE A 73 -3.10 3.86 -8.00
N ALA A 74 -2.09 3.39 -7.26
CA ALA A 74 -0.76 3.99 -7.24
C ALA A 74 -0.14 4.06 -8.65
N VAL A 75 -0.33 3.02 -9.46
CA VAL A 75 0.16 2.98 -10.84
C VAL A 75 -0.65 3.90 -11.75
N GLU A 76 -1.98 3.80 -11.71
CA GLU A 76 -2.87 4.48 -12.64
C GLU A 76 -3.01 5.98 -12.37
N HIS A 77 -3.00 6.40 -11.11
CA HIS A 77 -3.32 7.76 -10.69
C HIS A 77 -2.18 8.48 -9.97
N GLU A 78 -1.24 7.76 -9.37
CA GLU A 78 -0.15 8.35 -8.59
C GLU A 78 1.23 8.19 -9.24
N MET A 79 1.30 7.74 -10.50
CA MET A 79 2.54 7.56 -11.27
C MET A 79 3.59 6.66 -10.59
N ALA A 80 3.17 5.64 -9.83
CA ALA A 80 4.09 4.64 -9.31
C ALA A 80 4.66 3.81 -10.47
N GLN A 81 5.98 3.87 -10.65
CA GLN A 81 6.71 3.20 -11.74
C GLN A 81 7.68 2.11 -11.25
N ARG A 82 7.86 1.99 -9.94
CA ARG A 82 8.73 0.98 -9.30
C ARG A 82 8.00 0.36 -8.11
N LEU A 83 8.39 -0.86 -7.71
CA LEU A 83 7.81 -1.49 -6.51
C LEU A 83 8.07 -0.68 -5.23
N SER A 84 9.24 -0.05 -5.10
CA SER A 84 9.57 0.80 -3.95
C SER A 84 8.68 2.04 -3.85
N ASP A 85 8.17 2.55 -4.98
CA ASP A 85 7.20 3.65 -5.01
C ASP A 85 5.94 3.30 -4.20
N PHE A 86 5.51 2.04 -4.25
CA PHE A 86 4.36 1.56 -3.51
C PHE A 86 4.70 1.15 -2.07
N PHE A 87 5.68 0.25 -1.91
CA PHE A 87 5.99 -0.32 -0.60
C PHE A 87 6.51 0.72 0.40
N VAL A 88 7.32 1.69 -0.05
CA VAL A 88 7.94 2.68 0.83
C VAL A 88 7.06 3.90 1.00
N ARG A 89 6.45 4.41 -0.07
CA ARG A 89 5.83 5.76 -0.05
C ARG A 89 4.30 5.78 -0.02
N ARG A 90 3.61 4.72 -0.44
CA ARG A 90 2.14 4.76 -0.67
C ARG A 90 1.33 3.77 0.16
N SER A 91 1.97 2.72 0.69
CA SER A 91 1.26 1.67 1.43
C SER A 91 1.68 1.53 2.89
N GLY A 92 2.86 2.07 3.26
CA GLY A 92 3.46 1.84 4.58
C GLY A 92 3.90 0.40 4.83
N LEU A 93 3.86 -0.48 3.81
CA LEU A 93 4.16 -1.90 3.95
C LEU A 93 5.66 -2.20 4.15
N VAL A 94 6.55 -1.22 3.90
CA VAL A 94 8.01 -1.37 4.08
C VAL A 94 8.40 -1.83 5.49
N ILE A 95 7.62 -1.51 6.53
CA ILE A 95 7.91 -1.89 7.91
C ILE A 95 7.53 -3.34 8.24
N TYR A 96 6.78 -4.02 7.37
CA TYR A 96 6.29 -5.38 7.59
C TYR A 96 7.19 -6.41 6.90
N PRO A 97 7.34 -7.63 7.46
CA PRO A 97 7.90 -8.74 6.69
C PRO A 97 7.06 -9.00 5.43
N LEU A 98 7.68 -9.05 4.25
CA LEU A 98 6.96 -9.36 3.00
C LEU A 98 7.52 -10.66 2.44
N ALA A 99 6.65 -11.66 2.28
CA ALA A 99 7.01 -12.89 1.62
C ALA A 99 7.26 -12.64 0.11
N PRO A 100 8.13 -13.43 -0.55
CA PRO A 100 8.36 -13.31 -1.99
C PRO A 100 7.06 -13.38 -2.81
N ALA A 101 6.10 -14.22 -2.41
CA ALA A 101 4.81 -14.34 -3.07
C ALA A 101 3.98 -13.04 -3.01
N THR A 102 4.00 -12.32 -1.87
CA THR A 102 3.32 -11.03 -1.71
C THR A 102 3.92 -9.98 -2.63
N VAL A 103 5.26 -9.92 -2.69
CA VAL A 103 5.97 -8.99 -3.59
C VAL A 103 5.63 -9.32 -5.05
N ALA A 104 5.63 -10.61 -5.42
CA ALA A 104 5.29 -11.06 -6.76
C ALA A 104 3.85 -10.70 -7.16
N ALA A 105 2.88 -10.82 -6.25
CA ALA A 105 1.49 -10.44 -6.49
C ALA A 105 1.35 -8.94 -6.78
N VAL A 106 2.02 -8.08 -6.02
CA VAL A 106 2.07 -6.63 -6.30
C VAL A 106 2.79 -6.35 -7.64
N ALA A 107 3.89 -7.04 -7.92
CA ALA A 107 4.61 -6.91 -9.18
C ALA A 107 3.76 -7.30 -10.39
N GLN A 108 2.89 -8.30 -10.26
CA GLN A 108 1.95 -8.69 -11.31
C GLN A 108 0.93 -7.58 -11.61
N ILE A 109 0.45 -6.88 -10.58
CA ILE A 109 -0.45 -5.72 -10.72
C ILE A 109 0.25 -4.59 -11.50
N PHE A 110 1.49 -4.27 -11.12
CA PHE A 110 2.30 -3.27 -11.82
C PHE A 110 2.58 -3.68 -13.26
N ALA A 111 2.99 -4.93 -13.48
CA ALA A 111 3.33 -5.45 -14.80
C ALA A 111 2.13 -5.38 -15.75
N HIS A 112 0.94 -5.76 -15.27
CA HIS A 112 -0.27 -5.70 -16.08
C HIS A 112 -0.61 -4.27 -16.53
N ARG A 113 -0.48 -3.29 -15.62
CA ARG A 113 -0.88 -1.89 -15.86
C ARG A 113 0.16 -1.10 -16.66
N LEU A 114 1.45 -1.31 -16.36
CA LEU A 114 2.57 -0.65 -17.04
C LEU A 114 3.06 -1.42 -18.27
N LYS A 115 2.43 -2.55 -18.60
CA LYS A 115 2.79 -3.44 -19.70
C LYS A 115 4.25 -3.89 -19.64
N TRP A 116 4.70 -4.25 -18.43
CA TRP A 116 6.02 -4.86 -18.28
C TRP A 116 6.01 -6.26 -18.87
N ASN A 117 7.14 -6.63 -19.48
CA ASN A 117 7.43 -8.02 -19.78
C ASN A 117 8.01 -8.73 -18.53
N ASP A 118 8.14 -10.05 -18.62
CA ASP A 118 8.62 -10.89 -17.51
C ASP A 118 10.01 -10.45 -17.02
N ALA A 119 10.91 -10.10 -17.94
CA ALA A 119 12.26 -9.64 -17.59
C ALA A 119 12.22 -8.35 -16.76
N ARG A 120 11.36 -7.40 -17.13
CA ARG A 120 11.19 -6.16 -16.36
C ARG A 120 10.51 -6.42 -15.01
N GLN A 121 9.50 -7.28 -14.96
CA GLN A 121 8.85 -7.64 -13.70
C GLN A 121 9.86 -8.28 -12.74
N GLN A 122 10.66 -9.23 -13.22
CA GLN A 122 11.68 -9.89 -12.41
C GLN A 122 12.74 -8.91 -11.91
N HIS A 123 13.21 -8.01 -12.78
CA HIS A 123 14.15 -6.96 -12.41
C HIS A 123 13.61 -6.06 -11.29
N GLU A 124 12.31 -5.73 -11.30
CA GLU A 124 11.68 -4.91 -10.24
C GLU A 124 11.59 -5.64 -8.91
N VAL A 125 11.28 -6.94 -8.93
CA VAL A 125 11.27 -7.79 -7.73
C VAL A 125 12.67 -7.88 -7.12
N GLU A 126 13.70 -8.09 -7.94
CA GLU A 126 15.10 -8.14 -7.49
C GLU A 126 15.57 -6.78 -6.96
N ALA A 127 15.26 -5.68 -7.66
CA ALA A 127 15.59 -4.33 -7.22
C ALA A 127 14.98 -4.00 -5.86
N TRP A 128 13.71 -4.36 -5.63
CA TRP A 128 13.05 -4.21 -4.34
C TRP A 128 13.74 -5.01 -3.22
N GLN A 129 14.12 -6.27 -3.49
CA GLN A 129 14.80 -7.11 -2.51
C GLN A 129 16.15 -6.51 -2.08
N ASN A 130 16.92 -5.99 -3.04
CA ASN A 130 18.19 -5.33 -2.78
C ASN A 130 18.03 -4.03 -1.98
N GLU A 131 17.08 -3.17 -2.37
CA GLU A 131 16.79 -1.91 -1.67
C GLU A 131 16.37 -2.18 -0.22
N ARG A 132 15.50 -3.16 -0.02
CA ARG A 132 15.02 -3.55 1.31
C ARG A 132 16.16 -4.06 2.20
N ALA A 133 17.07 -4.89 1.67
CA ALA A 133 18.24 -5.34 2.43
C ALA A 133 19.10 -4.15 2.92
N GLY A 134 19.24 -3.11 2.08
CA GLY A 134 19.93 -1.87 2.44
C GLY A 134 19.22 -1.08 3.55
N LEU A 135 17.90 -0.95 3.49
CA LEU A 135 17.10 -0.23 4.50
C LEU A 135 17.23 -0.86 5.90
N PHE A 136 17.16 -2.18 5.99
CA PHE A 136 17.30 -2.89 7.27
C PHE A 136 18.74 -2.90 7.80
N THR A 137 19.74 -2.91 6.92
CA THR A 137 21.16 -2.83 7.34
C THR A 137 21.48 -1.49 8.01
N LEU A 138 20.87 -0.39 7.57
CA LEU A 138 21.08 0.94 8.16
C LEU A 138 20.40 1.10 9.53
N GLN A 139 19.35 0.34 9.83
CA GLN A 139 18.66 0.40 11.12
C GLN A 139 19.37 -0.36 12.24
N VAL A 140 20.23 -1.33 11.92
CA VAL A 140 21.00 -2.13 12.92
C VAL A 140 22.30 -1.42 13.34
N GLY A 141 22.76 -0.40 12.60
CA GLY A 141 23.97 0.36 12.91
C GLY A 141 23.85 1.41 14.02
N GLY A 142 22.65 1.60 14.60
CA GLY A 142 22.39 2.57 15.66
C GLY A 142 22.00 1.90 16.96
N ASN A 143 23.01 1.54 17.77
CA ASN A 143 23.00 1.39 19.24
C ASN A 143 23.51 0.02 19.75
N THR A 144 24.83 -0.11 19.85
CA THR A 144 25.45 -0.96 20.89
C THR A 144 26.74 -0.31 21.39
N SER A 145 26.63 0.52 22.43
CA SER A 145 27.74 0.85 23.32
C SER A 145 27.22 1.35 24.67
N LEU A 146 27.18 0.46 25.64
CA LEU A 146 27.57 0.79 27.02
C LEU A 146 28.32 -0.44 27.58
N PRO A 147 29.63 -0.35 27.84
CA PRO A 147 30.30 -1.35 28.66
C PRO A 147 30.01 -1.11 30.14
N ASN A 148 29.62 -2.19 30.80
CA ASN A 148 29.84 -2.55 32.20
C ASN A 148 30.08 -1.44 33.23
N ALA A 149 29.13 -1.29 34.16
CA ALA A 149 29.43 -0.90 35.53
C ALA A 149 29.34 -2.16 36.41
N SER A 150 30.50 -2.62 36.89
CA SER A 150 30.60 -3.56 38.00
C SER A 150 31.55 -2.97 39.03
N HIS A 151 31.02 -2.86 40.25
CA HIS A 151 31.63 -2.46 41.52
C HIS A 151 31.90 -0.98 41.79
#